data_AF-A0A7C2LXE6-F1
#
_entry.id   AF-A0A7C2LXE6-F1
#
_cell.length_a   1.000
_cell.length_b   1.000
_cell.length_c   1.000
_cell.angle_alpha   90.00
_cell.angle_beta   90.00
_cell.angle_gamma   90.00
#
_symmetry.space_group_name_H-M   'P 1'
#
loop_
_entity.id
_entity.type
_entity.pdbx_description
1 polymer ?
#
loop_
_entity_poly.entity_id
_entity_poly.type
_entity_poly.pdbx_seq_one_letter_code
_entity_poly.pdbx_strand_id
1 'polypeptide(L)'
;MSGPTNPDNFYPWRYPFLLLPLILLLAGCTSREWPEKEGGIDISRDYPQYWEYRGEPVLLLGGSDEDNLFQLGELEQQLDLLSSAGGNYIRNTMSSRDSGNVWAFEKDPVTGLYDLDRWNEDYWKRFHRLLELTFEREIMVQVEIWATFDFYRENWLINPFNPACNINYSAERTRLPVRVDSHPTWCENP
;
A
#
# COMPACT_ATOMS: atom_id res chain seq x y z
N MET A 1 -20.25 -77.93 -58.34
CA MET A 1 -21.20 -76.84 -58.04
C MET A 1 -20.51 -75.87 -57.09
N SER A 2 -20.46 -74.60 -57.48
CA SER A 2 -20.26 -73.36 -56.67
C SER A 2 -19.13 -73.29 -55.62
N GLY A 3 -18.14 -72.40 -55.87
CA GLY A 3 -17.38 -71.70 -54.81
C GLY A 3 -18.24 -70.68 -54.03
N PRO A 4 -17.70 -69.72 -53.22
CA PRO A 4 -16.34 -69.17 -53.21
C PRO A 4 -15.73 -68.79 -51.82
N THR A 5 -14.53 -68.23 -51.91
CA THR A 5 -13.69 -67.32 -51.07
C THR A 5 -14.21 -66.56 -49.81
N ASN A 6 -13.35 -66.56 -48.75
CA ASN A 6 -12.77 -65.40 -48.01
C ASN A 6 -13.69 -64.54 -47.09
N PRO A 7 -13.18 -63.55 -46.31
CA PRO A 7 -12.12 -63.47 -45.28
C PRO A 7 -12.69 -62.93 -43.91
N ASP A 8 -11.80 -62.54 -42.99
CA ASP A 8 -11.99 -61.51 -41.94
C ASP A 8 -12.63 -61.88 -40.59
N ASN A 9 -11.79 -61.99 -39.55
CA ASN A 9 -11.67 -60.95 -38.52
C ASN A 9 -10.57 -61.35 -37.51
N PHE A 10 -9.37 -60.76 -37.61
CA PHE A 10 -8.93 -59.57 -36.87
C PHE A 10 -9.00 -59.72 -35.33
N TYR A 11 -7.80 -59.88 -34.74
CA TYR A 11 -7.20 -59.40 -33.47
C TYR A 11 -8.08 -58.65 -32.43
N PRO A 12 -7.66 -58.46 -31.15
CA PRO A 12 -6.47 -58.95 -30.42
C PRO A 12 -6.71 -59.37 -28.94
N TRP A 13 -5.71 -60.00 -28.34
CA TRP A 13 -5.46 -59.91 -26.89
C TRP A 13 -4.96 -58.51 -26.53
N ARG A 14 -5.68 -57.67 -25.77
CA ARG A 14 -5.07 -56.53 -25.04
C ARG A 14 -5.83 -56.14 -23.76
N TYR A 15 -5.32 -56.61 -22.61
CA TYR A 15 -5.29 -55.99 -21.28
C TYR A 15 -6.43 -55.02 -20.89
N PRO A 16 -7.41 -55.41 -20.04
CA PRO A 16 -8.42 -54.46 -19.54
C PRO A 16 -7.97 -53.64 -18.32
N PHE A 17 -6.73 -53.75 -17.84
CA PHE A 17 -6.33 -53.20 -16.52
C PHE A 17 -5.27 -52.09 -16.53
N LEU A 18 -4.99 -51.45 -17.67
CA LEU A 18 -4.02 -50.35 -17.75
C LEU A 18 -4.64 -48.95 -17.95
N LEU A 19 -5.95 -48.79 -17.77
CA LEU A 19 -6.59 -47.46 -17.86
C LEU A 19 -6.79 -46.75 -16.52
N LEU A 20 -6.77 -47.48 -15.40
CA LEU A 20 -7.02 -46.87 -14.08
C LEU A 20 -5.87 -46.02 -13.50
N PRO A 21 -4.56 -46.28 -13.75
CA PRO A 21 -3.52 -45.42 -13.18
C PRO A 21 -3.30 -44.12 -13.98
N LEU A 22 -3.77 -44.05 -15.24
CA LEU A 22 -3.60 -42.86 -16.08
C LEU A 22 -4.60 -41.75 -15.72
N ILE A 23 -5.79 -42.10 -15.25
CA ILE A 23 -6.83 -41.14 -14.85
C ILE A 23 -6.46 -40.42 -13.52
N LEU A 24 -5.75 -41.11 -12.62
CA LEU A 24 -5.28 -40.52 -11.36
C LEU A 24 -4.07 -39.58 -11.53
N LEU A 25 -3.31 -39.72 -12.61
CA LEU A 25 -2.21 -38.80 -12.97
C LEU A 25 -2.71 -37.47 -13.54
N LEU A 26 -3.90 -37.43 -14.15
CA LEU A 26 -4.50 -36.21 -14.70
C LEU A 26 -5.35 -35.44 -13.67
N ALA A 27 -5.81 -36.10 -12.60
CA ALA A 27 -6.56 -35.45 -11.53
C ALA A 27 -5.69 -34.66 -10.53
N GLY A 28 -4.35 -34.81 -10.60
CA GLY A 28 -3.40 -34.15 -9.69
C GLY A 28 -2.91 -32.78 -10.14
N CYS A 29 -3.19 -32.36 -11.38
CA CYS A 29 -2.85 -31.03 -11.90
C CYS A 29 -4.08 -30.12 -11.93
N THR A 30 -4.75 -29.94 -10.80
CA THR A 30 -5.53 -28.72 -10.62
C THR A 30 -4.53 -27.59 -10.40
N SER A 31 -4.21 -26.85 -11.47
CA SER A 31 -3.68 -25.50 -11.30
C SER A 31 -4.63 -24.77 -10.36
N ARG A 32 -4.12 -24.37 -9.19
CA ARG A 32 -4.90 -23.58 -8.26
C ARG A 32 -5.19 -22.27 -8.98
N GLU A 33 -6.41 -22.13 -9.49
CA GLU A 33 -6.89 -20.86 -10.05
C GLU A 33 -7.00 -19.89 -8.88
N TRP A 34 -5.98 -19.05 -8.75
CA TRP A 34 -6.02 -17.92 -7.84
C TRP A 34 -6.94 -16.88 -8.47
N PRO A 35 -7.93 -16.35 -7.73
CA PRO A 35 -8.85 -15.35 -8.26
C PRO A 35 -8.05 -14.21 -8.90
N GLU A 36 -8.48 -13.70 -10.05
CA GLU A 36 -7.81 -12.57 -10.71
C GLU A 36 -7.58 -11.46 -9.69
N LYS A 37 -6.33 -11.04 -9.51
CA LYS A 37 -5.99 -9.93 -8.62
C LYS A 37 -6.39 -8.65 -9.34
N GLU A 38 -7.61 -8.18 -9.08
CA GLU A 38 -8.06 -6.90 -9.63
C GLU A 38 -7.25 -5.73 -9.02
N GLY A 39 -6.51 -5.03 -9.89
CA GLY A 39 -6.18 -3.60 -9.78
C GLY A 39 -5.14 -3.13 -8.75
N GLY A 40 -4.68 -3.99 -7.84
CA GLY A 40 -3.75 -3.63 -6.75
C GLY A 40 -2.34 -4.20 -6.87
N ILE A 41 -1.43 -3.71 -6.02
CA ILE A 41 -0.13 -4.34 -5.78
C ILE A 41 -0.29 -5.53 -4.85
N ASP A 42 0.42 -6.62 -5.12
CA ASP A 42 0.40 -7.83 -4.30
C ASP A 42 1.73 -8.59 -4.45
N ILE A 43 1.95 -9.65 -3.68
CA ILE A 43 3.08 -10.56 -3.82
C ILE A 43 2.95 -11.30 -5.16
N SER A 44 4.03 -11.35 -5.94
CA SER A 44 4.02 -12.05 -7.24
C SER A 44 3.78 -13.55 -7.08
N ARG A 45 2.93 -14.08 -7.97
CA ARG A 45 2.59 -15.53 -7.99
C ARG A 45 3.76 -16.39 -8.44
N ASP A 46 4.48 -15.92 -9.45
CA ASP A 46 5.58 -16.65 -10.08
C ASP A 46 6.92 -16.41 -9.37
N TYR A 47 7.09 -15.23 -8.75
CA TYR A 47 8.30 -14.83 -8.05
C TYR A 47 8.00 -14.28 -6.64
N PRO A 48 7.73 -15.12 -5.63
CA PRO A 48 7.25 -14.68 -4.31
C PRO A 48 8.14 -13.72 -3.52
N GLN A 49 9.37 -13.46 -3.97
CA GLN A 49 10.29 -12.47 -3.41
C GLN A 49 10.06 -11.05 -3.97
N TYR A 50 9.20 -10.91 -4.99
CA TYR A 50 8.89 -9.68 -5.70
C TYR A 50 7.41 -9.31 -5.57
N TRP A 51 7.10 -8.09 -5.98
CA TRP A 51 5.73 -7.61 -6.11
C TRP A 51 5.18 -7.93 -7.51
N GLU A 52 3.87 -7.85 -7.65
CA GLU A 52 3.13 -7.92 -8.90
C GLU A 52 2.08 -6.81 -8.89
N TYR A 53 1.92 -6.15 -10.04
CA TYR A 53 0.90 -5.13 -10.25
C TYR A 53 0.24 -5.38 -11.59
N ARG A 54 -1.10 -5.48 -11.59
CA ARG A 54 -1.90 -5.81 -12.79
C ARG A 54 -1.46 -7.11 -13.50
N GLY A 55 -1.06 -8.11 -12.73
CA GLY A 55 -0.63 -9.43 -13.23
C GLY A 55 0.83 -9.51 -13.67
N GLU A 56 1.57 -8.40 -13.68
CA GLU A 56 2.97 -8.37 -14.09
C GLU A 56 3.91 -8.22 -12.87
N PRO A 57 4.95 -9.06 -12.73
CA PRO A 57 5.97 -8.89 -11.71
C PRO A 57 6.66 -7.51 -11.82
N VAL A 58 6.83 -6.84 -10.69
CA VAL A 58 7.34 -5.47 -10.62
C VAL A 58 8.37 -5.31 -9.50
N LEU A 59 9.45 -4.58 -9.79
CA LEU A 59 10.36 -4.05 -8.79
C LEU A 59 9.89 -2.66 -8.39
N LEU A 60 9.77 -2.40 -7.09
CA LEU A 60 9.49 -1.06 -6.57
C LEU A 60 10.81 -0.27 -6.50
N LEU A 61 10.94 0.72 -7.38
CA LEU A 61 12.06 1.63 -7.43
C LEU A 61 11.57 3.02 -7.04
N GLY A 62 12.03 3.51 -5.88
CA GLY A 62 11.58 4.79 -5.36
C GLY A 62 12.69 5.80 -5.11
N GLY A 63 12.26 7.04 -4.95
CA GLY A 63 13.10 8.18 -4.64
C GLY A 63 12.24 9.40 -4.39
N SER A 64 12.60 10.19 -3.38
CA SER A 64 11.93 11.44 -3.07
C SER A 64 12.85 12.41 -2.36
N ASP A 65 12.59 13.69 -2.54
CA ASP A 65 13.34 14.79 -1.90
C ASP A 65 12.80 15.11 -0.49
N GLU A 66 11.63 14.59 -0.15
CA GLU A 66 10.97 14.77 1.14
C GLU A 66 10.23 13.49 1.55
N ASP A 67 9.96 13.32 2.85
CA ASP A 67 9.20 12.19 3.36
C ASP A 67 7.68 12.40 3.33
N ASN A 68 7.20 13.65 3.45
CA ASN A 68 5.78 14.02 3.39
C ASN A 68 5.39 14.74 2.08
N LEU A 69 5.74 14.12 0.96
CA LEU A 69 5.63 14.63 -0.42
C LEU A 69 4.36 15.40 -0.75
N PHE A 70 3.20 14.98 -0.22
CA PHE A 70 1.94 15.68 -0.46
C PHE A 70 1.96 17.17 -0.05
N GLN A 71 2.84 17.58 0.86
CA GLN A 71 2.98 18.97 1.29
C GLN A 71 3.83 19.82 0.33
N LEU A 72 4.57 19.20 -0.59
CA LEU A 72 5.52 19.87 -1.48
C LEU A 72 4.79 20.70 -2.55
N GLY A 73 5.20 21.96 -2.70
CA GLY A 73 4.65 22.85 -3.75
C GLY A 73 4.98 22.40 -5.17
N GLU A 74 6.11 21.72 -5.37
CA GLU A 74 6.62 21.20 -6.65
C GLU A 74 6.38 19.69 -6.81
N LEU A 75 5.29 19.18 -6.22
CA LEU A 75 4.98 17.76 -6.21
C LEU A 75 4.94 17.12 -7.61
N GLU A 76 4.35 17.81 -8.58
CA GLU A 76 4.21 17.28 -9.94
C GLU A 76 5.57 17.12 -10.62
N GLN A 77 6.47 18.09 -10.45
CA GLN A 77 7.83 18.05 -10.99
C GLN A 77 8.65 16.90 -10.36
N GLN A 78 8.50 16.68 -9.06
CA GLN A 78 9.16 15.56 -8.36
C GLN A 78 8.70 14.21 -8.92
N LEU A 79 7.39 14.04 -9.14
CA LEU A 79 6.82 12.78 -9.66
C LEU A 79 7.20 12.55 -11.13
N ASP A 80 7.24 13.60 -11.95
CA ASP A 80 7.70 13.54 -13.33
C ASP A 80 9.19 13.14 -13.39
N LEU A 81 10.02 13.70 -12.51
CA LEU A 81 11.42 13.33 -12.42
C LEU A 81 11.58 11.85 -12.05
N LEU A 82 10.87 11.38 -11.01
CA LEU A 82 10.90 9.98 -10.58
C LEU A 82 10.50 9.04 -11.73
N SER A 83 9.38 9.34 -12.40
CA SER A 83 8.90 8.54 -13.54
C SER A 83 9.90 8.57 -14.71
N SER A 84 10.50 9.72 -15.01
CA SER A 84 11.52 9.83 -16.08
C SER A 84 12.78 9.00 -15.81
N ALA A 85 13.09 8.74 -14.53
CA ALA A 85 14.17 7.88 -14.09
C ALA A 85 13.79 6.38 -14.02
N GLY A 86 12.55 6.03 -14.37
CA GLY A 86 12.02 4.66 -14.29
C GLY A 86 11.52 4.26 -12.90
N GLY A 87 11.36 5.21 -11.99
CA GLY A 87 10.79 4.97 -10.66
C GLY A 87 9.26 4.84 -10.69
N ASN A 88 8.74 4.04 -9.77
CA ASN A 88 7.32 3.68 -9.68
C ASN A 88 6.83 3.54 -8.23
N TYR A 89 7.58 4.09 -7.27
CA TYR A 89 7.28 3.94 -5.86
C TYR A 89 7.69 5.17 -5.05
N ILE A 90 6.83 5.60 -4.12
CA ILE A 90 7.17 6.61 -3.13
C ILE A 90 6.70 6.19 -1.73
N ARG A 91 7.42 6.68 -0.71
CA ARG A 91 6.90 6.72 0.66
C ARG A 91 6.33 8.12 0.92
N ASN A 92 5.20 8.20 1.60
CA ASN A 92 4.58 9.45 2.02
C ASN A 92 4.16 9.38 3.49
N THR A 93 4.94 10.01 4.38
CA THR A 93 4.59 10.25 5.77
C THR A 93 3.49 11.30 5.86
N MET A 94 2.44 11.05 6.62
CA MET A 94 1.33 11.99 6.88
C MET A 94 1.72 13.03 7.95
N SER A 95 2.90 13.65 7.77
CA SER A 95 3.51 14.60 8.72
C SER A 95 3.23 16.06 8.35
N SER A 96 3.29 16.92 9.36
CA SER A 96 3.14 18.38 9.25
C SER A 96 4.25 19.16 9.97
N ARG A 97 5.36 18.51 10.32
CA ARG A 97 6.38 19.10 11.22
C ARG A 97 7.24 20.20 10.58
N ASP A 98 7.46 20.14 9.27
CA ASP A 98 8.34 21.11 8.59
C ASP A 98 7.64 22.44 8.29
N SER A 99 8.45 23.49 8.15
CA SER A 99 7.96 24.85 7.93
C SER A 99 7.14 24.95 6.63
N GLY A 100 5.95 25.55 6.71
CA GLY A 100 5.04 25.71 5.56
C GLY A 100 4.04 24.56 5.40
N ASN A 101 4.19 23.48 6.14
CA ASN A 101 3.22 22.41 6.18
C ASN A 101 1.97 22.83 6.93
N VAL A 102 0.83 22.31 6.48
CA VAL A 102 -0.46 22.47 7.16
C VAL A 102 -0.77 21.22 7.96
N TRP A 103 -1.54 21.35 9.04
CA TRP A 103 -1.99 20.23 9.88
C TRP A 103 -3.35 19.69 9.41
N ALA A 104 -3.64 18.42 9.72
CA ALA A 104 -4.87 17.74 9.28
C ALA A 104 -6.18 18.34 9.84
N PHE A 105 -6.11 19.14 10.91
CA PHE A 105 -7.26 19.69 11.61
C PHE A 105 -7.25 21.22 11.57
N GLU A 106 -8.44 21.82 11.53
CA GLU A 106 -8.58 23.27 11.61
C GLU A 106 -8.31 23.78 13.03
N LYS A 107 -7.94 25.06 13.13
CA LYS A 107 -7.92 25.76 14.41
C LYS A 107 -9.26 26.44 14.65
N ASP A 108 -9.79 26.29 15.86
CA ASP A 108 -10.93 27.05 16.31
C ASP A 108 -10.55 28.54 16.39
N PRO A 109 -11.32 29.45 15.75
CA PRO A 109 -10.96 30.86 15.65
C PRO A 109 -11.05 31.63 16.98
N VAL A 110 -11.73 31.08 17.99
CA VAL A 110 -11.89 31.74 19.30
C VAL A 110 -10.73 31.41 20.22
N THR A 111 -10.34 30.12 20.28
CA THR A 111 -9.30 29.61 21.19
C THR A 111 -7.92 29.58 20.55
N GLY A 112 -7.83 29.47 19.22
CA GLY A 112 -6.58 29.25 18.49
C GLY A 112 -6.02 27.82 18.61
N LEU A 113 -6.73 26.92 19.29
CA LEU A 113 -6.41 25.50 19.42
C LEU A 113 -7.04 24.70 18.27
N TYR A 114 -6.55 23.50 18.01
CA TYR A 114 -7.13 22.60 17.01
C TYR A 114 -8.51 22.09 17.43
N ASP A 115 -9.41 21.94 16.47
CA ASP A 115 -10.67 21.20 16.59
C ASP A 115 -10.55 19.88 15.83
N LEU A 116 -10.41 18.78 16.56
CA LEU A 116 -10.21 17.45 16.00
C LEU A 116 -11.47 16.87 15.34
N ASP A 117 -12.63 17.52 15.49
CA ASP A 117 -13.86 17.16 14.78
C ASP A 117 -13.99 17.92 13.45
N ARG A 118 -13.02 18.78 13.10
CA ARG A 118 -13.00 19.58 11.87
C ARG A 118 -11.71 19.38 11.07
N TRP A 119 -11.87 18.81 9.89
CA TRP A 119 -10.77 18.62 8.95
C TRP A 119 -10.30 19.94 8.35
N ASN A 120 -8.99 20.10 8.22
CA ASN A 120 -8.38 21.13 7.39
C ASN A 120 -8.43 20.69 5.93
N GLU A 121 -9.30 21.31 5.15
CA GLU A 121 -9.50 21.02 3.73
C GLU A 121 -8.22 21.12 2.91
N ASP A 122 -7.31 22.05 3.22
CA ASP A 122 -6.08 22.22 2.44
C ASP A 122 -5.12 21.03 2.61
N TYR A 123 -5.07 20.45 3.81
CA TYR A 123 -4.28 19.25 4.08
C TYR A 123 -4.76 18.07 3.22
N TRP A 124 -6.06 17.83 3.21
CA TRP A 124 -6.64 16.69 2.52
C TRP A 124 -6.69 16.89 1.00
N LYS A 125 -6.84 18.12 0.51
CA LYS A 125 -6.69 18.45 -0.92
C LYS A 125 -5.27 18.18 -1.42
N ARG A 126 -4.26 18.54 -0.63
CA ARG A 126 -2.84 18.23 -0.93
C ARG A 126 -2.63 16.72 -1.03
N PHE A 127 -3.13 15.96 -0.06
CA PHE A 127 -3.04 14.50 -0.08
C PHE A 127 -3.80 13.88 -1.25
N HIS A 128 -5.01 14.37 -1.55
CA HIS A 128 -5.78 13.94 -2.72
C HIS A 128 -5.00 14.16 -4.02
N ARG A 129 -4.40 15.35 -4.20
CA ARG A 129 -3.59 15.68 -5.38
C ARG A 129 -2.41 14.73 -5.55
N LEU A 130 -1.76 14.31 -4.46
CA LEU A 130 -0.72 13.28 -4.50
C LEU A 130 -1.25 11.97 -5.07
N LEU A 131 -2.39 11.48 -4.56
CA LEU A 131 -2.98 10.22 -5.00
C LEU A 131 -3.40 10.26 -6.47
N GLU A 132 -3.98 11.37 -6.93
CA GLU A 132 -4.32 11.56 -8.34
C GLU A 132 -3.08 11.51 -9.24
N LEU A 133 -2.07 12.33 -8.93
CA LEU A 133 -0.84 12.43 -9.74
C LEU A 133 -0.05 11.12 -9.79
N THR A 134 -0.02 10.39 -8.68
CA THR A 134 0.67 9.09 -8.60
C THR A 134 -0.10 8.01 -9.35
N PHE A 135 -1.43 8.00 -9.26
CA PHE A 135 -2.28 7.10 -10.04
C PHE A 135 -2.09 7.30 -11.55
N GLU A 136 -2.07 8.55 -12.03
CA GLU A 136 -1.83 8.91 -13.43
C GLU A 136 -0.49 8.37 -13.97
N ARG A 137 0.50 8.20 -13.09
CA ARG A 137 1.87 7.78 -13.43
C ARG A 137 2.16 6.32 -13.06
N GLU A 138 1.17 5.57 -12.59
CA GLU A 138 1.33 4.22 -12.05
C GLU A 138 2.41 4.12 -10.97
N ILE A 139 2.49 5.14 -10.11
CA ILE A 139 3.40 5.20 -8.96
C ILE A 139 2.67 4.67 -7.72
N MET A 140 3.24 3.65 -7.09
CA MET A 140 2.72 3.08 -5.85
C MET A 140 3.09 3.94 -4.66
N VAL A 141 2.11 4.23 -3.80
CA VAL A 141 2.30 5.07 -2.61
C VAL A 141 2.26 4.22 -1.35
N GLN A 142 3.36 4.14 -0.61
CA GLN A 142 3.34 3.68 0.78
C GLN A 142 2.95 4.86 1.68
N VAL A 143 1.73 4.82 2.20
CA VAL A 143 1.25 5.82 3.16
C VAL A 143 1.69 5.44 4.57
N GLU A 144 2.52 6.27 5.18
CA GLU A 144 2.91 6.18 6.58
C GLU A 144 2.05 7.14 7.40
N ILE A 145 1.01 6.61 8.07
CA ILE A 145 0.01 7.41 8.78
C ILE A 145 0.63 8.12 10.00
N TRP A 146 1.60 7.48 10.65
CA TRP A 146 2.24 7.97 11.85
C TRP A 146 3.75 7.80 11.75
N ALA A 147 4.50 8.89 11.96
CA ALA A 147 5.93 8.82 12.20
C ALA A 147 6.24 9.26 13.63
N THR A 148 7.04 8.48 14.34
CA THR A 148 7.33 8.72 15.76
C THR A 148 7.90 10.12 16.01
N PHE A 149 8.66 10.68 15.07
CA PHE A 149 9.25 12.01 15.19
C PHE A 149 8.24 13.17 15.24
N ASP A 150 6.97 12.94 14.89
CA ASP A 150 5.90 13.95 14.98
C ASP A 150 5.36 14.13 16.40
N PHE A 151 5.65 13.18 17.31
CA PHE A 151 5.00 13.03 18.62
C PHE A 151 5.91 13.29 19.81
N TYR A 152 7.10 13.85 19.58
CA TYR A 152 8.12 14.07 20.61
C TYR A 152 8.65 15.50 20.53
N ARG A 153 9.17 16.00 21.65
CA ARG A 153 9.87 17.27 21.81
C ARG A 153 9.11 18.44 21.19
N GLU A 154 9.78 19.27 20.38
CA GLU A 154 9.24 20.49 19.81
C GLU A 154 8.03 20.21 18.91
N ASN A 155 8.05 19.11 18.14
CA ASN A 155 6.94 18.73 17.28
C ASN A 155 5.70 18.38 18.10
N TRP A 156 5.87 17.71 19.24
CA TRP A 156 4.75 17.40 20.13
C TRP A 156 4.08 18.65 20.71
N LEU A 157 4.84 19.71 20.98
CA LEU A 157 4.32 20.95 21.59
C LEU A 157 3.34 21.71 20.68
N ILE A 158 3.31 21.38 19.39
CA ILE A 158 2.44 22.02 18.39
C ILE A 158 1.51 21.02 17.69
N ASN A 159 1.57 19.73 18.06
CA ASN A 159 0.82 18.67 17.41
C ASN A 159 -0.67 18.72 17.84
N PRO A 160 -1.64 18.61 16.91
CA PRO A 160 -3.07 18.57 17.24
C PRO A 160 -3.46 17.50 18.26
N PHE A 161 -2.75 16.37 18.29
CA PHE A 161 -3.03 15.30 19.25
C PHE A 161 -2.53 15.60 20.66
N ASN A 162 -1.71 16.63 20.85
CA ASN A 162 -1.34 17.08 22.18
C ASN A 162 -2.57 17.68 22.86
N PRO A 163 -2.98 17.19 24.05
CA PRO A 163 -4.15 17.71 24.75
C PRO A 163 -4.01 19.18 25.20
N ALA A 164 -2.81 19.77 25.12
CA ALA A 164 -2.62 21.21 25.28
C ALA A 164 -2.93 22.01 24.00
N CYS A 165 -3.07 21.35 22.85
CA CYS A 165 -3.17 21.96 21.53
C CYS A 165 -4.55 21.80 20.89
N ASN A 166 -5.51 21.09 21.49
CA ASN A 166 -6.86 20.91 20.94
C ASN A 166 -7.96 21.14 21.99
N ILE A 167 -9.19 21.37 21.51
CA ILE A 167 -10.37 21.63 22.37
C ILE A 167 -11.13 20.36 22.77
N ASN A 168 -10.90 19.24 22.08
CA ASN A 168 -11.75 18.04 22.17
C ASN A 168 -11.31 17.11 23.32
N TYR A 169 -10.02 17.12 23.66
CA TYR A 169 -9.44 16.18 24.63
C TYR A 169 -8.46 16.86 25.60
N SER A 170 -8.73 16.71 26.90
CA SER A 170 -7.81 17.13 27.97
C SER A 170 -6.80 16.04 28.32
N ALA A 171 -5.71 16.42 28.98
CA ALA A 171 -4.69 15.49 29.46
C ALA A 171 -5.25 14.49 30.50
N GLU A 172 -6.24 14.91 31.30
CA GLU A 172 -6.94 14.03 32.23
C GLU A 172 -7.71 12.91 31.49
N ARG A 173 -8.37 13.25 30.39
CA ARG A 173 -9.16 12.31 29.58
C ARG A 173 -8.28 11.30 28.85
N THR A 174 -7.20 11.78 28.20
CA THR A 174 -6.35 10.94 27.34
C THR A 174 -5.25 10.23 28.10
N ARG A 175 -4.87 10.76 29.28
CA ARG A 175 -3.65 10.40 30.03
C ARG A 175 -2.36 10.66 29.25
N LEU A 176 -2.42 11.39 28.12
CA LEU A 176 -1.23 11.76 27.37
C LEU A 176 -0.52 12.93 28.07
N PRO A 177 0.81 12.89 28.17
CA PRO A 177 1.57 14.01 28.72
C PRO A 177 1.56 15.19 27.73
N VAL A 178 1.48 16.41 28.25
CA VAL A 178 1.56 17.64 27.43
C VAL A 178 2.98 17.94 26.95
N ARG A 179 3.98 17.24 27.47
CA ARG A 179 5.40 17.31 27.07
C ARG A 179 6.00 15.92 27.01
N VAL A 180 6.81 15.67 26.00
CA VAL A 180 7.55 14.42 25.79
C VAL A 180 8.96 14.79 25.39
N ASP A 181 9.88 14.93 26.34
CA ASP A 181 11.23 15.44 26.07
C ASP A 181 12.23 14.31 25.67
N SER A 182 11.81 13.04 25.77
CA SER A 182 12.65 11.88 25.43
C SER A 182 13.04 11.84 23.95
N HIS A 183 14.05 11.04 23.61
CA HIS A 183 14.37 10.82 22.19
C HIS A 183 13.24 10.02 21.51
N PRO A 184 12.85 10.34 20.26
CA PRO A 184 11.81 9.62 19.50
C PRO A 184 12.07 8.12 19.27
N THR A 185 13.26 7.62 19.58
CA THR A 185 13.62 6.20 19.43
C THR A 185 13.63 5.43 20.75
N TRP A 186 13.29 6.10 21.86
CA TRP A 186 13.24 5.48 23.19
C TRP A 186 11.80 5.07 23.52
N CYS A 187 11.64 3.92 24.16
CA CYS A 187 10.34 3.39 24.61
C CYS A 187 10.09 3.68 26.10
N GLU A 188 10.38 4.90 26.55
CA GLU A 188 10.36 5.29 27.97
C GLU A 188 9.10 6.04 28.38
N ASN A 189 8.26 6.42 27.41
CA ASN A 189 7.00 7.10 27.68
C ASN A 189 5.92 6.10 28.12
N PRO A 190 5.04 6.50 29.06
CA PRO A 190 4.02 5.64 29.65
C PRO A 190 2.98 5.10 28.65
#